data_AF-A0A7J7J733-F1
#
_entry.id   AF-A0A7J7J733-F1
#
_cell.length_a   1.000
_cell.length_b   1.000
_cell.length_c   1.000
_cell.angle_alpha   90.00
_cell.angle_beta   90.00
_cell.angle_gamma   90.00
#
_symmetry.space_group_name_H-M   'P 1'
#
loop_
_entity.id
_entity.type
_entity.pdbx_description
1 polymer ?
#
loop_
_entity_poly.entity_id
_entity_poly.type
_entity_poly.pdbx_seq_one_letter_code
_entity_poly.pdbx_strand_id
1 'polypeptide(L)'
;MILAFCRNEESRLFLNHSKKETADEMTMSHSNAFEADMVVGLTRYLLSQGSYTTKDITIITMYTGQLLLIKNKMPKREFEGIKITSVDNFQGEENKIIIISLVRSNVADNLGFVKIENRVCVCLSRAQYGMYVFGNFDMLSRGSELWKNVVNEAKEAKELGSRLLLGCHMHQNITEIQKPEDFKNKSPTGGCRLPCKKKLNCGHICKMSCHNKDVEHKEYKCTEKCTKIFWPCNHPCPNAVMAYNVKRNAERHVCSTPEMSIKTERASGAVNTESVRGLVDCLALLCHVTTDVTNI
;
A
#
# COMPACT_ATOMS: atom_id res chain seq x y z
N MET A 1 -21.25 1.99 4.40
CA MET A 1 -19.92 1.93 5.07
C MET A 1 -19.00 1.30 4.05
N ILE A 2 -18.33 2.13 3.25
CA ILE A 2 -17.62 1.64 2.06
C ILE A 2 -16.14 1.58 2.35
N LEU A 3 -15.64 0.36 2.18
CA LEU A 3 -14.27 -0.03 2.39
C LEU A 3 -13.52 0.20 1.08
N ALA A 4 -12.35 0.85 1.13
CA ALA A 4 -11.39 0.79 0.04
C ALA A 4 -10.74 -0.62 0.07
N PHE A 5 -11.50 -1.61 -0.37
CA PHE A 5 -11.01 -2.94 -0.70
C PHE A 5 -10.89 -3.06 -2.22
N CYS A 6 -9.77 -3.61 -2.69
CA CYS A 6 -9.63 -4.15 -4.05
C CYS A 6 -10.51 -5.41 -4.23
N ARG A 7 -11.85 -5.30 -4.16
CA ARG A 7 -12.78 -6.38 -4.56
C ARG A 7 -13.72 -5.88 -5.66
N ASN A 8 -14.11 -6.81 -6.53
CA ASN A 8 -14.75 -6.68 -7.85
C ASN A 8 -16.11 -5.93 -7.93
N GLU A 9 -16.42 -4.99 -7.05
CA GLU A 9 -17.56 -4.08 -7.16
C GLU A 9 -17.03 -2.65 -7.24
N GLU A 10 -17.61 -1.81 -8.11
CA GLU A 10 -17.22 -0.41 -8.26
C GLU A 10 -17.32 0.32 -6.91
N SER A 11 -16.17 0.63 -6.32
CA SER A 11 -16.13 1.29 -5.01
C SER A 11 -16.31 2.79 -5.19
N ARG A 12 -17.50 3.31 -4.86
CA ARG A 12 -17.79 4.74 -4.87
C ARG A 12 -17.78 5.30 -3.46
N LEU A 13 -17.12 6.42 -3.25
CA LEU A 13 -17.13 7.11 -1.96
C LEU A 13 -17.20 8.63 -2.16
N PHE A 14 -18.13 9.24 -1.44
CA PHE A 14 -18.28 10.68 -1.33
C PHE A 14 -17.82 11.11 0.08
N LEU A 15 -16.65 11.74 0.16
CA LEU A 15 -16.10 12.26 1.41
C LEU A 15 -16.54 13.70 1.66
N ASN A 16 -17.46 13.86 2.62
CA ASN A 16 -17.98 15.14 3.04
C ASN A 16 -17.03 15.85 4.03
N HIS A 17 -16.83 17.15 3.82
CA HIS A 17 -16.13 18.03 4.75
C HIS A 17 -16.63 19.49 4.68
N SER A 18 -16.40 20.26 5.73
CA SER A 18 -16.71 21.70 5.80
C SER A 18 -15.49 22.61 5.77
N LYS A 19 -14.32 22.11 5.33
CA LYS A 19 -13.08 22.89 5.25
C LYS A 19 -13.17 23.96 4.17
N LYS A 20 -12.81 25.21 4.51
CA LYS A 20 -12.98 26.39 3.65
C LYS A 20 -12.04 26.36 2.45
N GLU A 21 -12.54 26.87 1.33
CA GLU A 21 -11.75 27.16 0.14
C GLU A 21 -10.87 28.41 0.32
N THR A 22 -9.84 28.53 -0.50
CA THR A 22 -9.05 29.75 -0.74
C THR A 22 -9.36 30.24 -2.15
N ALA A 23 -9.77 31.49 -2.27
CA ALA A 23 -9.94 32.16 -3.56
C ALA A 23 -8.65 32.90 -3.95
N ASP A 24 -8.31 32.83 -5.23
CA ASP A 24 -7.28 33.66 -5.84
C ASP A 24 -7.98 34.73 -6.67
N GLU A 25 -7.95 35.97 -6.19
CA GLU A 25 -8.62 37.11 -6.82
C GLU A 25 -8.03 37.44 -8.19
N MET A 26 -6.73 37.18 -8.41
CA MET A 26 -6.05 37.50 -9.66
C MET A 26 -6.41 36.51 -10.77
N THR A 27 -6.55 35.23 -10.43
CA THR A 27 -6.89 34.18 -11.41
C THR A 27 -8.37 33.81 -11.43
N MET A 28 -9.19 34.43 -10.58
CA MET A 28 -10.60 34.08 -10.33
C MET A 28 -10.80 32.57 -10.11
N SER A 29 -9.80 31.92 -9.51
CA SER A 29 -9.78 30.49 -9.29
C SER A 29 -9.90 30.15 -7.83
N HIS A 30 -10.28 28.91 -7.54
CA HIS A 30 -10.46 28.42 -6.18
C HIS A 30 -9.57 27.19 -5.95
N SER A 31 -9.14 27.04 -4.71
CA SER A 31 -8.40 25.87 -4.25
C SER A 31 -8.84 25.49 -2.83
N ASN A 32 -8.65 24.22 -2.48
CA ASN A 32 -8.94 23.70 -1.16
C ASN A 32 -7.78 22.82 -0.71
N ALA A 33 -6.98 23.34 0.23
CA ALA A 33 -5.79 22.66 0.71
C ALA A 33 -6.10 21.32 1.38
N PHE A 34 -7.21 21.24 2.11
CA PHE A 34 -7.64 20.00 2.74
C PHE A 34 -7.94 18.92 1.69
N GLU A 35 -8.74 19.25 0.67
CA GLU A 35 -9.01 18.31 -0.43
C GLU A 35 -7.73 17.90 -1.15
N ALA A 36 -6.85 18.85 -1.45
CA ALA A 36 -5.60 18.56 -2.15
C ALA A 36 -4.73 17.57 -1.36
N ASP A 37 -4.60 17.77 -0.05
CA ASP A 37 -3.81 16.89 0.81
C ASP A 37 -4.47 15.50 1.00
N MET A 38 -5.81 15.45 1.07
CA MET A 38 -6.56 14.18 1.10
C MET A 38 -6.39 13.38 -0.20
N VAL A 39 -6.52 14.05 -1.36
CA VAL A 39 -6.32 13.45 -2.68
C VAL A 39 -4.91 12.88 -2.80
N VAL A 40 -3.89 13.67 -2.47
CA VAL A 40 -2.48 13.23 -2.51
C VAL A 40 -2.23 12.05 -1.57
N GLY A 41 -2.78 12.09 -0.36
CA GLY A 41 -2.70 11.00 0.61
C GLY A 41 -3.33 9.71 0.10
N LEU A 42 -4.52 9.79 -0.48
CA LEU A 42 -5.24 8.65 -1.05
C LEU A 42 -4.49 8.07 -2.25
N THR A 43 -4.03 8.91 -3.18
CA THR A 43 -3.27 8.46 -4.35
C THR A 43 -2.01 7.71 -3.93
N ARG A 44 -1.25 8.24 -2.96
CA ARG A 44 -0.08 7.56 -2.41
C ARG A 44 -0.44 6.21 -1.79
N TYR A 45 -1.53 6.16 -1.03
CA TYR A 45 -2.00 4.92 -0.42
C TYR A 45 -2.33 3.85 -1.47
N LEU A 46 -3.07 4.23 -2.52
CA LEU A 46 -3.48 3.32 -3.60
C LEU A 46 -2.27 2.76 -4.35
N LEU A 47 -1.30 3.61 -4.69
CA LEU A 47 -0.04 3.16 -5.30
C LEU A 47 0.76 2.25 -4.38
N SER A 48 0.73 2.51 -3.06
CA SER A 48 1.42 1.69 -2.07
C SER A 48 0.82 0.29 -1.92
N GLN A 49 -0.42 0.06 -2.36
CA GLN A 49 -1.02 -1.29 -2.38
C GLN A 49 -0.38 -2.20 -3.44
N GLY A 50 0.27 -1.63 -4.45
CA GLY A 50 0.89 -2.38 -5.56
C GLY A 50 -0.09 -2.92 -6.60
N SER A 51 -1.41 -2.83 -6.38
CA SER A 51 -2.44 -3.26 -7.36
C SER A 51 -2.68 -2.25 -8.50
N TYR A 52 -2.27 -1.00 -8.30
CA TYR A 52 -2.47 0.09 -9.26
C TYR A 52 -1.16 0.81 -9.55
N THR A 53 -0.99 1.22 -10.80
CA THR A 53 0.13 2.05 -11.26
C THR A 53 -0.31 3.51 -11.42
N THR A 54 0.64 4.41 -11.67
CA THR A 54 0.33 5.83 -11.87
C THR A 54 -0.57 6.09 -13.08
N LYS A 55 -0.54 5.20 -14.09
CA LYS A 55 -1.39 5.29 -15.29
C LYS A 55 -2.84 4.89 -15.01
N ASP A 56 -3.08 4.10 -13.97
CA ASP A 56 -4.40 3.58 -13.60
C ASP A 56 -5.23 4.59 -12.79
N ILE A 57 -4.66 5.75 -12.45
CA ILE A 57 -5.29 6.77 -11.59
C ILE A 57 -5.35 8.11 -12.34
N THR A 58 -6.55 8.67 -12.44
CA THR A 58 -6.76 10.05 -12.90
C THR A 58 -7.34 10.91 -11.79
N ILE A 59 -6.80 12.11 -11.63
CA ILE A 59 -7.30 13.12 -10.70
C ILE A 59 -7.99 14.22 -11.51
N ILE A 60 -9.26 14.47 -11.19
CA ILE A 60 -10.08 15.49 -11.79
C ILE A 60 -10.40 16.56 -10.75
N THR A 61 -10.34 17.81 -11.16
CA THR A 61 -10.74 18.95 -10.32
C THR A 61 -11.61 19.92 -11.11
N MET A 62 -12.50 20.61 -10.42
CA MET A 62 -13.38 21.62 -11.03
C MET A 62 -12.67 22.96 -11.28
N TYR A 63 -11.51 23.20 -10.67
CA TYR A 63 -10.81 24.50 -10.72
C TYR A 63 -9.32 24.35 -11.03
N THR A 64 -8.79 25.25 -11.86
CA THR A 64 -7.38 25.30 -12.25
C THR A 64 -6.46 25.61 -11.07
N GLY A 65 -6.86 26.49 -10.14
CA GLY A 65 -6.10 26.76 -8.92
C GLY A 65 -5.84 25.49 -8.10
N GLN A 66 -6.87 24.64 -7.95
CA GLN A 66 -6.73 23.34 -7.31
C GLN A 66 -5.84 22.38 -8.11
N LEU A 67 -5.92 22.38 -9.45
CA LEU A 67 -5.06 21.57 -10.29
C LEU A 67 -3.57 21.88 -10.03
N LEU A 68 -3.22 23.17 -9.99
CA LEU A 68 -1.86 23.61 -9.71
C LEU A 68 -1.44 23.25 -8.29
N LEU A 69 -2.34 23.41 -7.30
CA LEU A 69 -2.07 23.05 -5.92
C LEU A 69 -1.76 21.55 -5.75
N ILE A 70 -2.56 20.68 -6.38
CA ILE A 70 -2.33 19.22 -6.34
C ILE A 70 -1.02 18.88 -7.05
N LYS A 71 -0.76 19.44 -8.24
CA LYS A 71 0.51 19.22 -8.96
C LYS A 71 1.73 19.60 -8.12
N ASN A 72 1.68 20.74 -7.42
CA ASN A 72 2.78 21.19 -6.56
C ASN A 72 3.02 20.25 -5.36
N LYS A 73 1.97 19.58 -4.87
CA LYS A 73 2.05 18.60 -3.78
C LYS A 73 2.43 17.19 -4.25
N MET A 74 2.51 16.95 -5.56
CA MET A 74 2.85 15.65 -6.17
C MET A 74 4.24 15.67 -6.81
N PRO A 75 5.32 15.40 -6.05
CA PRO A 75 6.66 15.36 -6.62
C PRO A 75 6.81 14.24 -7.67
N LYS A 76 7.45 14.56 -8.80
CA LYS A 76 7.61 13.64 -9.94
C LYS A 76 8.15 12.26 -9.54
N ARG A 77 9.15 12.21 -8.64
CA ARG A 77 9.75 10.95 -8.16
C ARG A 77 8.76 9.90 -7.62
N GLU A 78 7.58 10.34 -7.19
CA GLU A 78 6.56 9.49 -6.58
C GLU A 78 5.32 9.33 -7.46
N PHE A 79 4.94 10.37 -8.21
CA PHE A 79 3.67 10.43 -8.93
C PHE A 79 3.85 10.59 -10.46
N GLU A 80 5.01 10.23 -11.00
CA GLU A 80 5.28 10.31 -12.44
C GLU A 80 4.26 9.50 -13.25
N GLY A 81 3.62 10.15 -14.21
CA GLY A 81 2.62 9.56 -15.10
C GLY A 81 1.17 9.69 -14.63
N ILE A 82 0.90 10.24 -13.43
CA ILE A 82 -0.48 10.50 -13.00
C ILE A 82 -1.09 11.63 -13.81
N LYS A 83 -2.27 11.38 -14.38
CA LYS A 83 -3.03 12.41 -15.08
C LYS A 83 -3.77 13.28 -14.07
N ILE A 84 -3.46 14.58 -14.06
CA ILE A 84 -4.17 15.59 -13.26
C ILE A 84 -4.75 16.62 -14.22
N THR A 85 -6.07 16.74 -14.25
CA THR A 85 -6.79 17.54 -15.24
C THR A 85 -7.99 18.27 -14.64
N SER A 86 -8.41 19.36 -15.29
CA SER A 86 -9.70 19.96 -15.03
C SER A 86 -10.81 19.14 -15.70
N VAL A 87 -12.04 19.26 -15.23
CA VAL A 87 -13.22 18.61 -15.84
C VAL A 87 -13.38 18.97 -17.32
N ASP A 88 -13.10 20.21 -17.71
CA ASP A 88 -13.27 20.68 -19.09
C ASP A 88 -12.32 19.98 -20.08
N ASN A 89 -11.15 19.63 -19.59
CA ASN A 89 -10.11 18.96 -20.37
C ASN A 89 -10.23 17.42 -20.29
N PHE A 90 -11.25 16.90 -19.62
CA PHE A 90 -11.48 15.47 -19.45
C PHE A 90 -12.71 15.03 -20.24
N GLN A 91 -12.49 14.64 -21.50
CA GLN A 91 -13.55 14.20 -22.41
C GLN A 91 -13.22 12.84 -23.02
N GLY A 92 -14.18 11.91 -22.98
CA GLY A 92 -14.09 10.62 -23.69
C GLY A 92 -13.07 9.63 -23.13
N GLU A 93 -12.46 9.91 -21.98
CA GLU A 93 -11.46 9.04 -21.35
C GLU A 93 -12.00 8.43 -20.05
N GLU A 94 -11.71 7.15 -19.84
CA GLU A 94 -12.00 6.42 -18.59
C GLU A 94 -10.70 5.98 -17.94
N ASN A 95 -10.73 5.75 -16.63
CA ASN A 95 -9.61 5.13 -15.93
C ASN A 95 -10.09 4.18 -14.83
N LYS A 96 -9.21 3.28 -14.39
CA LYS A 96 -9.51 2.34 -13.31
C LYS A 96 -9.97 3.05 -12.05
N ILE A 97 -9.22 4.07 -11.64
CA ILE A 97 -9.53 4.89 -10.48
C ILE A 97 -9.66 6.36 -10.88
N ILE A 98 -10.78 6.98 -10.50
CA ILE A 98 -11.01 8.41 -10.64
C ILE A 98 -11.11 9.05 -9.25
N ILE A 99 -10.33 10.11 -9.04
CA ILE A 99 -10.37 10.91 -7.81
C ILE A 99 -10.81 12.33 -8.17
N ILE A 100 -11.88 12.82 -7.55
CA ILE A 100 -12.54 14.08 -7.89
C ILE A 100 -12.44 15.05 -6.71
N SER A 101 -11.94 16.26 -6.94
CA SER A 101 -11.95 17.38 -5.99
C SER A 101 -12.93 18.47 -6.45
N LEU A 102 -13.97 18.72 -5.66
CA LEU A 102 -15.02 19.69 -5.97
C LEU A 102 -14.68 21.10 -5.51
N VAL A 103 -13.75 21.26 -4.57
CA VAL A 103 -13.13 22.50 -4.10
C VAL A 103 -14.05 23.40 -3.26
N ARG A 104 -15.29 23.59 -3.71
CA ARG A 104 -16.17 24.65 -3.21
C ARG A 104 -16.67 24.38 -1.79
N SER A 105 -16.40 25.34 -0.93
CA SER A 105 -16.74 25.37 0.49
C SER A 105 -16.58 26.80 1.01
N ASN A 106 -17.66 27.58 0.93
CA ASN A 106 -17.69 28.98 1.35
C ASN A 106 -19.00 29.30 2.09
N VAL A 107 -19.01 30.40 2.83
CA VAL A 107 -20.17 30.81 3.65
C VAL A 107 -21.33 31.39 2.85
N ALA A 108 -21.08 31.78 1.60
CA ALA A 108 -22.07 32.37 0.71
C ALA A 108 -22.90 31.32 -0.06
N ASP A 109 -22.65 30.03 0.18
CA ASP A 109 -23.22 28.90 -0.58
C ASP A 109 -23.11 29.11 -2.10
N ASN A 110 -22.03 29.75 -2.55
CA ASN A 110 -21.77 29.95 -3.96
C ASN A 110 -21.05 28.72 -4.52
N LEU A 111 -21.66 28.06 -5.52
CA LEU A 111 -21.12 26.83 -6.12
C LEU A 111 -20.28 27.10 -7.38
N GLY A 112 -20.42 28.27 -8.01
CA GLY A 112 -19.76 28.58 -9.29
C GLY A 112 -19.91 27.47 -10.33
N PHE A 113 -18.79 27.01 -10.90
CA PHE A 113 -18.75 25.99 -11.96
C PHE A 113 -19.24 24.59 -11.55
N VAL A 114 -19.39 24.33 -10.25
CA VAL A 114 -19.83 23.02 -9.75
C VAL A 114 -21.32 22.77 -10.01
N LYS A 115 -22.09 23.80 -10.39
CA LYS A 115 -23.52 23.67 -10.75
C LYS A 115 -23.79 23.11 -12.13
N ILE A 116 -22.77 22.97 -12.99
CA ILE A 116 -22.97 22.62 -14.39
C ILE A 116 -23.15 21.10 -14.53
N GLU A 117 -24.38 20.66 -14.76
CA GLU A 117 -24.77 19.24 -14.76
C GLU A 117 -23.94 18.37 -15.71
N ASN A 118 -23.72 18.85 -16.95
CA ASN A 118 -22.92 18.13 -17.95
C ASN A 118 -21.50 17.83 -17.45
N ARG A 119 -20.91 18.73 -16.65
CA ARG A 119 -19.56 18.52 -16.09
C ARG A 119 -19.58 17.48 -14.97
N VAL A 120 -20.61 17.49 -14.14
CA VAL A 120 -20.78 16.53 -13.03
C VAL A 120 -21.02 15.12 -13.56
N CYS A 121 -21.98 14.95 -14.49
CA CYS A 121 -22.26 13.66 -15.10
C CYS A 121 -21.03 13.10 -15.81
N VAL A 122 -20.27 13.94 -16.54
CA VAL A 122 -19.04 13.52 -17.20
C VAL A 122 -18.00 13.06 -16.21
N CYS A 123 -17.85 13.66 -15.02
CA CYS A 123 -16.87 13.17 -14.04
C CYS A 123 -17.29 11.87 -13.35
N LEU A 124 -18.59 11.76 -13.00
CA LEU A 124 -19.09 10.65 -12.19
C LEU A 124 -19.16 9.31 -12.94
N SER A 125 -19.08 9.32 -14.27
CA SER A 125 -19.24 8.13 -15.12
C SER A 125 -17.93 7.54 -15.66
N ARG A 126 -16.76 7.87 -15.08
CA ARG A 126 -15.44 7.62 -15.71
C ARG A 126 -14.56 6.63 -15.00
N ALA A 127 -15.00 6.18 -13.82
CA ALA A 127 -14.30 5.19 -13.03
C ALA A 127 -14.75 3.79 -13.45
N GLN A 128 -13.79 2.90 -13.72
CA GLN A 128 -14.09 1.50 -14.01
C GLN A 128 -14.13 0.64 -12.75
N TYR A 129 -13.35 0.99 -11.72
CA TYR A 129 -13.27 0.20 -10.47
C TYR A 129 -13.47 1.03 -9.21
N GLY A 130 -13.04 2.29 -9.20
CA GLY A 130 -13.12 3.11 -7.98
C GLY A 130 -13.26 4.59 -8.24
N MET A 131 -14.20 5.22 -7.54
CA MET A 131 -14.44 6.65 -7.59
C MET A 131 -14.42 7.26 -6.20
N TYR A 132 -13.59 8.28 -6.00
CA TYR A 132 -13.47 8.98 -4.72
C TYR A 132 -13.73 10.47 -4.93
N VAL A 133 -14.81 11.00 -4.37
CA VAL A 133 -15.24 12.38 -4.53
C VAL A 133 -15.07 13.14 -3.22
N PHE A 134 -14.36 14.26 -3.25
CA PHE A 134 -14.14 15.13 -2.11
C PHE A 134 -14.88 16.45 -2.28
N GLY A 135 -15.64 16.87 -1.27
CA GLY A 135 -16.30 18.17 -1.29
C GLY A 135 -17.17 18.45 -0.07
N ASN A 136 -17.74 19.65 -0.04
CA ASN A 136 -18.71 20.07 0.95
C ASN A 136 -20.14 19.77 0.49
N PHE A 137 -20.57 18.52 0.66
CA PHE A 137 -21.86 18.05 0.16
C PHE A 137 -23.05 18.69 0.88
N ASP A 138 -22.88 19.14 2.13
CA ASP A 138 -23.91 19.89 2.85
C ASP A 138 -24.18 21.24 2.17
N MET A 139 -23.11 21.97 1.79
CA MET A 139 -23.25 23.20 1.00
C MET A 139 -23.78 22.93 -0.41
N LEU A 140 -23.24 21.92 -1.10
CA LEU A 140 -23.62 21.62 -2.48
C LEU A 140 -25.11 21.25 -2.60
N SER A 141 -25.63 20.44 -1.67
CA SER A 141 -27.03 20.02 -1.65
C SER A 141 -28.00 21.16 -1.32
N ARG A 142 -27.59 22.18 -0.54
CA ARG A 142 -28.38 23.39 -0.33
C ARG A 142 -28.44 24.30 -1.56
N GLY A 143 -27.34 24.38 -2.30
CA GLY A 143 -27.18 25.33 -3.39
C GLY A 143 -27.59 24.83 -4.78
N SER A 144 -27.92 23.54 -4.96
CA SER A 144 -28.28 22.94 -6.25
C SER A 144 -29.14 21.68 -6.10
N GLU A 145 -30.24 21.59 -6.85
CA GLU A 145 -31.12 20.41 -6.86
C GLU A 145 -30.42 19.16 -7.43
N LEU A 146 -29.56 19.34 -8.46
CA LEU A 146 -28.71 18.27 -8.98
C LEU A 146 -27.87 17.64 -7.85
N TRP A 147 -27.15 18.45 -7.09
CA TRP A 147 -26.30 17.94 -6.01
C TRP A 147 -27.11 17.37 -4.86
N LYS A 148 -28.31 17.89 -4.61
CA LYS A 148 -29.23 17.31 -3.64
C LYS A 148 -29.62 15.89 -4.04
N ASN A 149 -29.94 15.66 -5.31
CA ASN A 149 -30.24 14.32 -5.84
C ASN A 149 -29.03 13.39 -5.73
N VAL A 150 -27.85 13.82 -6.22
CA VAL A 150 -26.60 13.04 -6.13
C VAL A 150 -26.26 12.68 -4.67
N VAL A 151 -26.40 13.63 -3.75
CA VAL A 151 -26.13 13.41 -2.32
C VAL A 151 -27.13 12.45 -1.69
N ASN A 152 -28.41 12.50 -2.09
CA ASN A 152 -29.42 11.57 -1.60
C ASN A 152 -29.17 10.15 -2.10
N GLU A 153 -28.87 9.97 -3.39
CA GLU A 153 -28.47 8.68 -3.96
C GLU A 153 -27.24 8.10 -3.24
N ALA A 154 -26.20 8.92 -3.05
CA ALA A 154 -24.99 8.51 -2.34
C ALA A 154 -25.27 8.15 -0.85
N LYS A 155 -26.23 8.82 -0.20
CA LYS A 155 -26.65 8.47 1.17
C LYS A 155 -27.37 7.13 1.21
N GLU A 156 -28.31 6.89 0.30
CA GLU A 156 -29.07 5.65 0.20
C GLU A 156 -28.15 4.45 -0.09
N ALA A 157 -27.18 4.63 -0.99
CA ALA A 157 -26.16 3.64 -1.29
C ALA A 157 -25.10 3.47 -0.17
N LYS A 158 -25.17 4.26 0.92
CA LYS A 158 -24.19 4.29 2.03
C LYS A 158 -22.76 4.61 1.57
N GLU A 159 -22.65 5.41 0.51
CA GLU A 159 -21.44 5.91 -0.15
C GLU A 159 -21.01 7.29 0.37
N LEU A 160 -21.91 8.04 1.00
CA LEU A 160 -21.58 9.30 1.66
C LEU A 160 -21.02 9.08 3.07
N GLY A 161 -19.88 9.71 3.38
CA GLY A 161 -19.30 9.68 4.72
C GLY A 161 -18.28 10.80 4.96
N SER A 162 -17.79 10.93 6.18
CA SER A 162 -16.74 11.92 6.56
C SER A 162 -15.35 11.30 6.76
N ARG A 163 -15.19 10.03 6.35
CA ARG A 163 -13.99 9.22 6.57
C ARG A 163 -13.72 8.27 5.41
N LEU A 164 -12.45 8.09 5.06
CA LEU A 164 -11.98 7.01 4.19
C LEU A 164 -11.70 5.78 5.07
N LEU A 165 -12.07 4.60 4.58
CA LEU A 165 -11.79 3.33 5.24
C LEU A 165 -10.74 2.57 4.43
N LEU A 166 -9.52 2.45 4.97
CA LEU A 166 -8.40 1.78 4.33
C LEU A 166 -8.28 0.34 4.85
N GLY A 167 -8.43 -0.65 3.97
CA GLY A 167 -8.30 -2.06 4.33
C GLY A 167 -6.84 -2.54 4.32
N CYS A 168 -6.41 -3.26 5.37
CA CYS A 168 -5.13 -3.94 5.38
C CYS A 168 -5.30 -5.43 5.14
N HIS A 169 -4.81 -5.95 4.01
CA HIS A 169 -4.87 -7.38 3.70
C HIS A 169 -4.02 -8.26 4.61
N MET A 170 -2.90 -7.72 5.13
CA MET A 170 -1.95 -8.47 5.97
C MET A 170 -2.47 -8.73 7.38
N HIS A 171 -3.20 -7.76 7.95
CA HIS A 171 -3.72 -7.84 9.34
C HIS A 171 -5.24 -7.87 9.41
N GLN A 172 -5.93 -7.90 8.26
CA GLN A 172 -7.39 -7.96 8.14
C GLN A 172 -8.11 -6.90 8.97
N ASN A 173 -7.54 -5.69 9.04
CA ASN A 173 -8.10 -4.57 9.80
C ASN A 173 -8.44 -3.40 8.88
N ILE A 174 -9.22 -2.47 9.43
CA ILE A 174 -9.68 -1.27 8.74
C ILE A 174 -9.12 -0.06 9.48
N THR A 175 -8.50 0.84 8.73
CA THR A 175 -7.95 2.09 9.25
C THR A 175 -8.79 3.26 8.75
N GLU A 176 -9.33 4.05 9.68
CA GLU A 176 -10.14 5.22 9.33
C GLU A 176 -9.28 6.48 9.18
N ILE A 177 -9.42 7.17 8.04
CA ILE A 177 -8.75 8.44 7.73
C ILE A 177 -9.81 9.54 7.62
N GLN A 178 -9.73 10.55 8.47
CA GLN A 178 -10.62 11.72 8.43
C GLN A 178 -9.88 12.99 8.01
N LYS A 179 -8.56 13.03 8.20
CA LYS A 179 -7.72 14.20 7.97
C LYS A 179 -6.44 13.80 7.23
N PRO A 180 -5.78 14.70 6.50
CA PRO A 180 -4.54 14.36 5.80
C PRO A 180 -3.44 13.79 6.70
N GLU A 181 -3.34 14.27 7.93
CA GLU A 181 -2.34 13.82 8.90
C GLU A 181 -2.55 12.35 9.29
N ASP A 182 -3.79 11.85 9.18
CA ASP A 182 -4.10 10.46 9.47
C ASP A 182 -3.40 9.49 8.51
N PHE A 183 -3.11 9.88 7.26
CA PHE A 183 -2.34 9.01 6.36
C PHE A 183 -0.94 8.75 6.92
N LYS A 184 -0.24 9.80 7.35
CA LYS A 184 1.10 9.68 7.95
C LYS A 184 1.05 8.95 9.28
N ASN A 185 0.06 9.28 10.11
CA ASN A 185 -0.01 8.75 11.46
C ASN A 185 -0.51 7.31 11.47
N LYS A 186 -1.49 6.93 10.64
CA LYS A 186 -2.22 5.66 10.69
C LYS A 186 -1.84 4.67 9.59
N SER A 187 -1.39 5.15 8.43
CA SER A 187 -1.04 4.29 7.29
C SER A 187 0.22 4.81 6.53
N PRO A 188 1.37 4.98 7.21
CA PRO A 188 2.54 5.64 6.62
C PRO A 188 3.15 4.91 5.42
N THR A 189 3.03 3.58 5.39
CA THR A 189 3.70 2.69 4.43
C THR A 189 2.70 1.90 3.56
N GLY A 190 1.46 2.40 3.46
CA GLY A 190 0.37 1.74 2.74
C GLY A 190 -0.27 0.56 3.49
N GLY A 191 0.32 0.09 4.58
CA GLY A 191 -0.30 -0.87 5.50
C GLY A 191 -0.81 -0.21 6.78
N CYS A 192 -1.38 -1.01 7.69
CA CYS A 192 -1.80 -0.53 9.00
C CYS A 192 -0.62 -0.29 9.98
N ARG A 193 -0.92 0.17 11.20
CA ARG A 193 0.10 0.42 12.25
C ARG A 193 0.69 -0.83 12.89
N LEU A 194 0.14 -2.01 12.62
CA LEU A 194 0.62 -3.23 13.28
C LEU A 194 2.01 -3.61 12.74
N PRO A 195 2.89 -4.18 13.58
CA PRO A 195 4.22 -4.59 13.15
C PRO A 195 4.13 -5.69 12.08
N CYS A 196 5.04 -5.65 11.10
CA CYS A 196 5.07 -6.61 9.99
C CYS A 196 5.32 -8.05 10.47
N LYS A 197 6.27 -8.24 11.41
CA LYS A 197 6.64 -9.54 12.00
C LYS A 197 7.10 -10.64 11.01
N LYS A 198 7.29 -10.33 9.72
CA LYS A 198 7.81 -11.30 8.74
C LYS A 198 9.27 -11.63 9.00
N LYS A 199 9.64 -12.90 8.86
CA LYS A 199 11.02 -13.39 9.00
C LYS A 199 11.81 -13.11 7.72
N LEU A 200 12.94 -12.43 7.86
CA LEU A 200 13.84 -12.06 6.78
C LEU A 200 14.79 -13.22 6.41
N ASN A 201 15.44 -13.12 5.25
CA ASN A 201 16.42 -14.10 4.79
C ASN A 201 17.65 -14.23 5.71
N CYS A 202 18.02 -13.17 6.44
CA CYS A 202 19.07 -13.22 7.47
C CYS A 202 18.61 -13.91 8.76
N GLY A 203 17.33 -14.23 8.90
CA GLY A 203 16.73 -14.86 10.07
C GLY A 203 16.16 -13.89 11.11
N HIS A 204 16.41 -12.58 10.99
CA HIS A 204 15.79 -11.55 11.83
C HIS A 204 14.32 -11.31 11.47
N ILE A 205 13.60 -10.66 12.39
CA ILE A 205 12.20 -10.25 12.19
C ILE A 205 12.18 -8.82 11.66
N CYS A 206 11.36 -8.54 10.66
CA CYS A 206 11.15 -7.18 10.18
C CYS A 206 10.57 -6.28 11.29
N LYS A 207 11.26 -5.16 11.57
CA LYS A 207 10.86 -4.15 12.56
C LYS A 207 10.02 -3.02 11.98
N MET A 208 9.75 -3.02 10.67
CA MET A 208 8.85 -2.03 10.07
C MET A 208 7.40 -2.25 10.52
N SER A 209 6.63 -1.16 10.52
CA SER A 209 5.16 -1.24 10.50
C SER A 209 4.67 -1.93 9.24
N CYS A 210 3.43 -2.39 9.21
CA CYS A 210 2.85 -3.05 8.04
C CYS A 210 3.08 -2.22 6.79
N HIS A 211 3.63 -2.85 5.76
CA HIS A 211 3.97 -2.20 4.51
C HIS A 211 3.60 -3.11 3.35
N ASN A 212 3.13 -2.50 2.26
CA ASN A 212 2.62 -3.22 1.10
C ASN A 212 3.54 -3.09 -0.12
N LYS A 213 4.55 -2.21 -0.07
CA LYS A 213 5.50 -1.98 -1.17
C LYS A 213 6.49 -3.14 -1.36
N ASP A 214 6.94 -3.76 -0.28
CA ASP A 214 7.94 -4.86 -0.32
C ASP A 214 7.52 -6.02 0.59
N VAL A 215 6.32 -6.56 0.36
CA VAL A 215 5.77 -7.66 1.18
C VAL A 215 6.74 -8.84 1.27
N GLU A 216 7.52 -9.11 0.22
CA GLU A 216 8.51 -10.18 0.16
C GLU A 216 9.88 -9.84 0.79
N HIS A 217 10.11 -8.59 1.17
CA HIS A 217 11.38 -8.10 1.74
C HIS A 217 12.58 -8.39 0.83
N LYS A 218 12.38 -8.17 -0.48
CA LYS A 218 13.42 -8.29 -1.51
C LYS A 218 14.33 -7.07 -1.53
N GLU A 219 13.79 -5.89 -1.25
CA GLU A 219 14.53 -4.62 -1.24
C GLU A 219 14.95 -4.21 0.18
N TYR A 220 14.14 -4.55 1.18
CA TYR A 220 14.39 -4.20 2.58
C TYR A 220 15.69 -4.81 3.12
N LYS A 221 16.61 -3.94 3.56
CA LYS A 221 17.88 -4.34 4.17
C LYS A 221 17.78 -4.32 5.69
N CYS A 222 18.01 -5.49 6.30
CA CYS A 222 18.06 -5.62 7.74
C CYS A 222 19.20 -4.79 8.34
N THR A 223 18.90 -3.94 9.33
CA THR A 223 19.88 -3.13 10.06
C THR A 223 20.31 -3.74 11.40
N GLU A 224 19.73 -4.89 11.79
CA GLU A 224 20.06 -5.55 13.05
C GLU A 224 21.42 -6.24 13.00
N LYS A 225 22.20 -6.05 14.07
CA LYS A 225 23.45 -6.79 14.29
C LYS A 225 23.10 -8.24 14.59
N CYS A 226 23.60 -9.15 13.76
CA CYS A 226 23.40 -10.58 13.96
C CYS A 226 24.23 -11.06 15.17
N THR A 227 23.57 -11.65 16.17
CA THR A 227 24.24 -12.25 17.34
C THR A 227 24.59 -13.73 17.13
N LYS A 228 24.32 -14.29 15.95
CA LYS A 228 24.66 -15.68 15.65
C LYS A 228 26.17 -15.84 15.51
N ILE A 229 26.68 -16.88 16.16
CA ILE A 229 28.05 -17.33 16.08
C ILE A 229 28.14 -18.40 14.99
N PHE A 230 29.16 -18.32 14.12
CA PHE A 230 29.36 -19.29 13.05
C PHE A 230 30.16 -20.48 13.57
N TRP A 231 29.67 -21.69 13.36
CA TRP A 231 30.38 -22.93 13.72
C TRP A 231 31.08 -23.50 12.47
N PRO A 232 32.29 -24.09 12.56
CA PRO A 232 33.06 -24.45 13.77
C PRO A 232 34.00 -23.36 14.29
N CYS A 233 34.22 -22.30 13.53
CA CYS A 233 35.20 -21.24 13.82
C CYS A 233 34.81 -20.26 14.95
N ASN A 234 33.65 -20.46 15.57
CA ASN A 234 33.12 -19.77 16.76
C ASN A 234 33.24 -18.23 16.78
N HIS A 235 33.25 -17.58 15.61
CA HIS A 235 33.30 -16.12 15.50
C HIS A 235 31.92 -15.51 15.20
N PRO A 236 31.67 -14.23 15.56
CA PRO A 236 30.45 -13.53 15.20
C PRO A 236 30.23 -13.52 13.68
N CYS A 237 28.97 -13.55 13.23
CA CYS A 237 28.63 -13.51 11.82
C CYS A 237 29.25 -12.27 11.13
N PRO A 238 30.15 -12.44 10.12
CA PRO A 238 30.83 -11.31 9.49
C PRO A 238 29.90 -10.42 8.66
N ASN A 239 28.70 -10.91 8.30
CA ASN A 239 27.65 -10.13 7.67
C ASN A 239 26.88 -9.27 8.68
N ALA A 240 27.61 -8.50 9.49
CA ALA A 240 27.07 -7.54 10.44
C ALA A 240 26.37 -6.34 9.75
N VAL A 241 26.44 -6.21 8.41
CA VAL A 241 25.81 -5.08 7.69
C VAL A 241 25.23 -5.41 6.29
N MET A 242 25.40 -6.61 5.71
CA MET A 242 24.78 -6.92 4.41
C MET A 242 24.19 -8.33 4.36
N ALA A 243 22.85 -8.38 4.27
CA ALA A 243 22.11 -9.59 3.97
C ALA A 243 22.33 -9.99 2.50
N TYR A 244 23.30 -10.86 2.23
CA TYR A 244 23.38 -11.63 0.99
C TYR A 244 23.58 -13.12 1.31
N ASN A 245 22.63 -13.94 0.85
CA ASN A 245 22.69 -15.40 0.65
C ASN A 245 23.41 -16.26 1.70
N VAL A 246 22.78 -16.45 2.87
CA VAL A 246 23.25 -17.44 3.88
C VAL A 246 23.02 -18.90 3.43
N LYS A 247 22.17 -19.17 2.41
CA LYS A 247 21.92 -20.55 1.94
C LYS A 247 22.97 -21.13 0.98
N ARG A 248 23.93 -20.35 0.46
CA ARG A 248 24.99 -20.84 -0.45
C ARG A 248 26.41 -20.81 0.12
N ASN A 249 26.62 -20.20 1.29
CA ASN A 249 27.97 -19.97 1.83
C ASN A 249 28.38 -20.88 2.99
N ALA A 250 27.56 -21.86 3.38
CA ALA A 250 28.03 -22.92 4.28
C ALA A 250 29.21 -23.72 3.69
N GLU A 251 29.32 -23.78 2.35
CA GLU A 251 30.35 -24.55 1.65
C GLU A 251 31.55 -23.72 1.16
N ARG A 252 31.53 -22.38 1.30
CA ARG A 252 32.59 -21.48 0.76
C ARG A 252 33.12 -20.44 1.72
N HIS A 253 32.81 -20.52 3.01
CA HIS A 253 33.45 -19.64 3.98
C HIS A 253 34.87 -20.13 4.28
N VAL A 254 35.87 -19.54 3.63
CA VAL A 254 37.28 -19.69 4.02
C VAL A 254 37.55 -18.71 5.16
N CYS A 255 37.65 -19.22 6.38
CA CYS A 255 37.93 -18.40 7.57
C CYS A 255 39.39 -17.91 7.52
N SER A 256 39.60 -16.60 7.53
CA SER A 256 40.93 -15.98 7.43
C SER A 256 41.60 -15.76 8.79
N THR A 257 41.04 -16.24 9.89
CA THR A 257 41.66 -16.12 11.22
C THR A 257 42.71 -17.22 11.42
N PRO A 258 43.95 -16.89 11.79
CA PRO A 258 45.09 -17.82 11.76
C PRO A 258 45.19 -18.73 13.00
N GLU A 259 44.08 -19.19 13.59
CA GLU A 259 44.14 -20.08 14.75
C GLU A 259 42.99 -21.12 14.72
N MET A 260 43.26 -22.24 14.06
CA MET A 260 42.97 -23.62 14.47
C MET A 260 43.26 -24.55 13.28
N SER A 261 44.55 -24.76 13.06
CA SER A 261 45.06 -25.85 12.24
C SER A 261 44.83 -27.18 12.97
N ILE A 262 43.64 -27.76 12.81
CA ILE A 262 43.48 -29.20 13.05
C ILE A 262 44.20 -29.88 11.88
N LYS A 263 45.45 -30.27 12.11
CA LYS A 263 46.22 -31.11 11.20
C LYS A 263 45.47 -32.43 11.00
N THR A 264 44.86 -32.61 9.83
CA THR A 264 44.60 -33.95 9.31
C THR A 264 45.92 -34.49 8.79
N GLU A 265 46.69 -35.16 9.65
CA GLU A 265 47.81 -35.98 9.20
C GLU A 265 47.26 -37.16 8.39
N ARG A 266 47.78 -37.27 7.16
CA ARG A 266 47.53 -38.37 6.24
C ARG A 266 48.09 -39.66 6.84
N ALA A 267 47.23 -40.57 7.24
CA ALA A 267 47.58 -41.99 7.28
C ALA A 267 47.29 -42.59 5.90
N SER A 268 48.32 -42.65 5.06
CA SER A 268 48.38 -43.55 3.91
C SER A 268 48.53 -44.98 4.43
N GLY A 269 47.47 -45.76 4.36
CA GLY A 269 47.44 -47.20 4.60
C GLY A 269 46.36 -47.83 3.73
N ALA A 270 46.74 -48.77 2.89
CA ALA A 270 45.90 -49.45 1.92
C ALA A 270 44.87 -50.40 2.56
N VAL A 271 43.94 -50.90 1.72
CA VAL A 271 43.01 -52.05 1.91
C VAL A 271 41.70 -51.65 2.63
N ASN A 272 40.46 -51.94 2.18
CA ASN A 272 39.90 -52.93 1.27
C ASN A 272 38.61 -52.41 0.61
N THR A 273 38.28 -52.96 -0.56
CA THR A 273 37.02 -52.79 -1.30
C THR A 273 35.87 -53.53 -0.60
N GLU A 274 34.96 -52.82 0.06
CA GLU A 274 33.58 -53.26 0.35
C GLU A 274 32.88 -52.15 1.16
N SER A 275 31.96 -51.41 0.54
CA SER A 275 30.88 -50.59 1.17
C SER A 275 30.30 -49.57 0.18
N VAL A 276 29.87 -50.03 -1.01
CA VAL A 276 28.97 -49.25 -1.87
C VAL A 276 27.57 -49.80 -1.66
N ARG A 277 26.85 -49.31 -0.64
CA ARG A 277 25.39 -49.42 -0.47
C ARG A 277 24.98 -48.75 0.84
N GLY A 278 24.33 -47.59 0.73
CA GLY A 278 23.79 -46.86 1.88
C GLY A 278 23.32 -45.47 1.51
N LEU A 279 22.68 -45.32 0.34
CA LEU A 279 22.14 -44.06 -0.17
C LEU A 279 20.75 -44.26 -0.77
N VAL A 280 19.92 -45.07 -0.12
CA VAL A 280 18.45 -45.08 -0.25
C VAL A 280 17.95 -45.74 1.04
N ASP A 281 17.12 -45.05 1.83
CA ASP A 281 16.15 -45.61 2.81
C ASP A 281 15.82 -44.62 3.96
N CYS A 282 15.31 -43.44 3.62
CA CYS A 282 14.61 -42.56 4.57
C CYS A 282 13.22 -42.13 4.04
N LEU A 283 12.61 -42.96 3.21
CA LEU A 283 11.31 -42.72 2.56
C LEU A 283 10.43 -43.97 2.59
N ALA A 284 10.16 -44.52 3.78
CA ALA A 284 9.06 -45.45 4.03
C ALA A 284 8.88 -45.70 5.53
N LEU A 285 8.09 -44.88 6.22
CA LEU A 285 7.51 -45.27 7.52
C LEU A 285 6.02 -44.88 7.52
N LEU A 286 5.24 -45.70 6.82
CA LEU A 286 3.81 -45.88 7.04
C LEU A 286 3.53 -47.39 7.00
N CYS A 287 2.74 -47.85 7.98
CA CYS A 287 2.15 -49.20 8.11
C CYS A 287 3.14 -50.33 8.47
N HIS A 288 2.98 -51.20 9.47
CA HIS A 288 1.93 -51.60 10.43
C HIS A 288 2.70 -52.10 11.70
N VAL A 289 2.19 -52.19 12.92
CA VAL A 289 1.18 -53.14 13.44
C VAL A 289 1.00 -52.78 14.93
N THR A 290 -0.24 -52.65 15.40
CA THR A 290 -0.71 -53.35 16.61
C THR A 290 -2.24 -53.33 16.57
N THR A 291 -2.78 -54.54 16.54
CA THR A 291 -4.18 -54.91 16.60
C THR A 291 -4.72 -54.84 18.04
N ASP A 292 -6.04 -54.79 18.13
CA ASP A 292 -6.92 -55.16 19.26
C ASP A 292 -6.96 -54.25 20.49
N VAL A 293 -8.09 -53.52 20.64
CA VAL A 293 -9.06 -53.79 21.71
C VAL A 293 -10.48 -53.46 21.23
N THR A 294 -11.40 -54.39 21.47
CA THR A 294 -12.85 -54.36 21.23
C THR A 294 -13.65 -53.74 22.38
N ASN A 295 -14.93 -53.45 22.11
CA ASN A 295 -16.08 -53.33 23.04
C ASN A 295 -16.25 -52.03 23.86
N ILE A 296 -17.14 -51.13 23.43
CA ILE A 296 -18.60 -50.97 23.78
C ILE A 296 -19.12 -49.72 23.07
#